data_AF-A0A260X004-F1
#
_entry.id   AF-A0A260X004-F1
#
_cell.length_a   1.000
_cell.length_b   1.000
_cell.length_c   1.000
_cell.angle_alpha   90.00
_cell.angle_beta   90.00
_cell.angle_gamma   90.00
#
_symmetry.space_group_name_H-M   'P 1'
#
loop_
_entity.id
_entity.type
_entity.pdbx_description
1 polymer ?
#
loop_
_entity_poly.entity_id
_entity_poly.type
_entity_poly.pdbx_seq_one_letter_code
_entity_poly.pdbx_strand_id
1 'polypeptide(L)'
;MEVRVMSNGGSETPGSTPDGPLGSSDPDTSAETPDLPITEVPDEVMVDTEHPREDKRRKRRLRNPLGPSDAQVRANVAGEASADAAIALQAESGGSVPLDLTAAAFFDVDNTMVQGASIIHFARGLAARKYFTSSDLAQFAWQQVKFRVSGKENSDDVASGREKALSFIKGRSTAELRLLGEEIYDELIADKIWPGTAALAQMHLDAGQQVWLVTATPLELAQIIAERLGLTGALGTVAESNDGIFTGRLVGDILHGLGKAHAVRTLAVREGLNLKRCTAYSDSHNDVPMLSLVGTAVAVNPDADLRELAKNRGWEIRDFRTGRKAAKIGVPTALALGAVGGGLAAVIGRRRA
;
A
#
# COMPACT_ATOMS: atom_id res chain seq x y z
N MET A 1 -1.08 53.42 -16.14
CA MET A 1 -1.60 53.31 -17.51
C MET A 1 -2.94 52.60 -17.39
N GLU A 2 -4.00 53.40 -17.19
CA GLU A 2 -5.41 52.99 -17.11
C GLU A 2 -5.99 52.85 -18.51
N VAL A 3 -6.76 51.79 -18.76
CA VAL A 3 -7.85 51.75 -19.75
C VAL A 3 -8.87 50.72 -19.21
N ARG A 4 -9.95 51.12 -18.55
CA ARG A 4 -11.25 51.66 -19.01
C ARG A 4 -12.21 50.61 -19.59
N VAL A 5 -13.23 50.34 -18.78
CA VAL A 5 -14.53 49.69 -19.07
C VAL A 5 -15.33 50.50 -20.09
N MET A 6 -16.07 49.83 -21.00
CA MET A 6 -17.38 50.32 -21.48
C MET A 6 -18.35 49.18 -21.78
N SER A 7 -19.54 49.35 -21.20
CA SER A 7 -20.81 48.65 -21.40
C SER A 7 -21.58 49.16 -22.62
N ASN A 8 -22.52 48.35 -23.12
CA ASN A 8 -23.86 48.75 -23.61
C ASN A 8 -24.69 47.45 -23.64
N GLY A 9 -25.93 47.33 -23.14
CA GLY A 9 -27.04 48.28 -23.12
C GLY A 9 -28.11 47.76 -24.10
N GLY A 10 -29.28 47.31 -23.59
CA GLY A 10 -30.26 46.48 -24.31
C GLY A 10 -31.53 47.18 -24.84
N SER A 11 -32.57 46.37 -25.10
CA SER A 11 -34.05 46.62 -25.17
C SER A 11 -34.70 45.45 -25.96
N GLU A 12 -35.54 44.60 -25.38
CA GLU A 12 -37.00 44.69 -25.08
C GLU A 12 -37.95 44.17 -26.20
N THR A 13 -39.03 43.55 -25.74
CA THR A 13 -39.98 42.53 -26.29
C THR A 13 -41.17 43.18 -27.09
N PRO A 14 -42.35 42.57 -27.49
CA PRO A 14 -43.12 41.43 -26.90
C PRO A 14 -44.09 40.55 -27.78
N GLY A 15 -44.66 39.51 -27.12
CA GLY A 15 -46.00 38.89 -27.33
C GLY A 15 -46.12 37.80 -28.43
N SER A 16 -46.96 36.76 -28.38
CA SER A 16 -48.00 36.28 -27.45
C SER A 16 -48.52 34.91 -27.97
N THR A 17 -48.97 34.04 -27.06
CA THR A 17 -49.70 32.73 -27.18
C THR A 17 -51.09 32.87 -27.88
N PRO A 18 -51.96 31.83 -28.13
CA PRO A 18 -52.21 30.61 -27.31
C PRO A 18 -52.81 29.30 -27.94
N ASP A 19 -53.00 28.32 -27.05
CA ASP A 19 -54.04 27.27 -26.92
C ASP A 19 -54.17 26.02 -27.83
N GLY A 20 -54.42 24.86 -27.17
CA GLY A 20 -54.59 23.49 -27.68
C GLY A 20 -55.96 23.16 -28.31
N PRO A 21 -56.43 21.87 -28.39
CA PRO A 21 -56.71 21.04 -27.20
C PRO A 21 -56.57 19.49 -27.36
N LEU A 22 -56.97 18.81 -26.26
CA LEU A 22 -57.01 17.39 -25.88
C LEU A 22 -57.70 16.39 -26.85
N GLY A 23 -57.33 15.10 -26.75
CA GLY A 23 -58.11 13.96 -27.22
C GLY A 23 -57.48 12.60 -26.92
N SER A 24 -58.13 11.80 -26.08
CA SER A 24 -57.79 10.45 -25.59
C SER A 24 -58.36 9.32 -26.46
N SER A 25 -57.62 8.21 -26.65
CA SER A 25 -58.16 6.82 -26.72
C SER A 25 -57.03 5.79 -26.93
N ASP A 26 -56.81 4.90 -25.96
CA ASP A 26 -56.24 3.54 -26.10
C ASP A 26 -57.27 2.61 -26.81
N PRO A 27 -56.99 1.33 -27.19
CA PRO A 27 -55.85 0.48 -26.82
C PRO A 27 -55.27 -0.40 -27.98
N ASP A 28 -54.29 -1.23 -27.58
CA ASP A 28 -53.98 -2.56 -28.13
C ASP A 28 -52.87 -2.66 -29.20
N THR A 29 -51.66 -2.93 -28.75
CA THR A 29 -50.72 -3.79 -29.49
C THR A 29 -49.78 -4.45 -28.50
N SER A 30 -50.16 -5.64 -28.07
CA SER A 30 -49.31 -6.63 -27.42
C SER A 30 -48.17 -7.02 -28.37
N ALA A 31 -46.97 -6.51 -28.12
CA ALA A 31 -45.74 -7.05 -28.68
C ALA A 31 -45.09 -7.95 -27.62
N GLU A 32 -45.19 -9.26 -27.86
CA GLU A 32 -44.55 -10.32 -27.08
C GLU A 32 -43.05 -10.08 -26.94
N THR A 33 -42.58 -9.94 -25.70
CA THR A 33 -41.17 -10.17 -25.35
C THR A 33 -40.95 -11.69 -25.25
N PRO A 34 -39.98 -12.29 -25.95
CA PRO A 34 -39.71 -13.71 -25.80
C PRO A 34 -39.14 -14.00 -24.41
N ASP A 35 -39.88 -14.81 -23.64
CA ASP A 35 -39.43 -15.42 -22.39
C ASP A 35 -38.16 -16.25 -22.65
N LEU A 36 -37.03 -15.78 -22.11
CA LEU A 36 -35.84 -16.60 -21.95
C LEU A 36 -36.07 -17.50 -20.73
N PRO A 37 -35.87 -18.83 -20.82
CA PRO A 37 -36.08 -19.71 -19.69
C PRO A 37 -35.08 -19.38 -18.59
N ILE A 38 -35.64 -18.98 -17.44
CA ILE A 38 -34.93 -18.87 -16.17
C ILE A 38 -34.42 -20.29 -15.87
N THR A 39 -33.14 -20.54 -16.11
CA THR A 39 -32.51 -21.75 -15.61
C THR A 39 -32.55 -21.69 -14.10
N GLU A 40 -33.33 -22.59 -13.51
CA GLU A 40 -33.38 -22.88 -12.08
C GLU A 40 -31.97 -22.86 -11.51
N VAL A 41 -31.74 -21.96 -10.55
CA VAL A 41 -30.56 -21.99 -9.69
C VAL A 41 -30.70 -23.27 -8.86
N PRO A 42 -29.77 -24.24 -8.92
CA PRO A 42 -29.89 -25.43 -8.10
C PRO A 42 -29.86 -25.01 -6.63
N ASP A 43 -30.86 -25.48 -5.88
CA ASP A 43 -30.94 -25.32 -4.42
C ASP A 43 -29.59 -25.68 -3.77
N GLU A 44 -29.23 -24.86 -2.78
CA GLU A 44 -28.04 -25.01 -1.96
C GLU A 44 -27.85 -26.47 -1.53
N VAL A 45 -26.77 -27.10 -2.00
CA VAL A 45 -26.31 -28.36 -1.43
C VAL A 45 -25.76 -28.03 -0.04
N MET A 46 -26.62 -28.20 0.95
CA MET A 46 -26.29 -28.34 2.37
C MET A 46 -25.04 -29.21 2.51
N VAL A 47 -23.95 -28.61 2.99
CA VAL A 47 -22.69 -29.29 3.22
C VAL A 47 -22.85 -30.17 4.46
N ASP A 48 -23.14 -31.45 4.23
CA ASP A 48 -23.15 -32.46 5.28
C ASP A 48 -21.71 -32.78 5.72
N THR A 49 -21.26 -32.15 6.81
CA THR A 49 -19.91 -32.25 7.36
C THR A 49 -19.71 -33.50 8.23
N GLU A 50 -19.96 -34.71 7.72
CA GLU A 50 -19.78 -35.94 8.52
C GLU A 50 -18.80 -37.00 7.96
N HIS A 51 -18.02 -36.73 6.90
CA HIS A 51 -17.12 -37.77 6.35
C HIS A 51 -15.65 -37.32 6.12
N PRO A 52 -14.75 -37.48 7.12
CA PRO A 52 -13.33 -37.09 7.04
C PRO A 52 -12.50 -37.79 5.95
N ARG A 53 -13.01 -38.87 5.35
CA ARG A 53 -12.31 -39.67 4.32
C ARG A 53 -12.58 -39.18 2.91
N GLU A 54 -13.73 -38.56 2.64
CA GLU A 54 -14.04 -37.97 1.33
C GLU A 54 -13.33 -36.64 1.13
N ASP A 55 -13.20 -35.84 2.19
CA ASP A 55 -12.49 -34.55 2.15
C ASP A 55 -11.00 -34.72 1.81
N LYS A 56 -10.37 -35.81 2.28
CA LYS A 56 -8.99 -36.18 1.89
C LYS A 56 -8.87 -36.63 0.43
N ARG A 57 -9.88 -37.34 -0.11
CA ARG A 57 -9.90 -37.75 -1.52
C ARG A 57 -10.19 -36.58 -2.45
N ARG A 58 -11.01 -35.61 -2.03
CA ARG A 58 -11.31 -34.37 -2.75
C ARG A 58 -10.10 -33.44 -2.80
N LYS A 59 -9.42 -33.22 -1.66
CA LYS A 59 -8.14 -32.50 -1.58
C LYS A 59 -7.03 -33.11 -2.45
N ARG A 60 -7.03 -34.44 -2.60
CA ARG A 60 -6.07 -35.16 -3.45
C ARG A 60 -6.40 -35.08 -4.95
N ARG A 61 -7.68 -34.89 -5.33
CA ARG A 61 -8.13 -34.75 -6.73
C ARG A 61 -8.01 -33.31 -7.26
N LEU A 62 -7.97 -32.31 -6.39
CA LEU A 62 -7.84 -30.89 -6.76
C LEU A 62 -6.39 -30.38 -6.85
N ARG A 63 -5.39 -31.17 -6.46
CA ARG A 63 -3.97 -30.86 -6.71
C ARG A 63 -3.66 -31.12 -8.18
N ASN A 64 -3.91 -30.15 -9.04
CA ASN A 64 -3.34 -30.12 -10.38
C ASN A 64 -1.80 -29.96 -10.22
N PRO A 65 -0.98 -30.99 -10.51
CA PRO A 65 0.47 -30.91 -10.32
C PRO A 65 1.15 -29.89 -11.25
N LEU A 66 0.43 -29.44 -12.28
CA LEU A 66 0.85 -28.39 -13.22
C LEU A 66 0.17 -27.04 -12.93
N GLY A 67 -0.75 -27.00 -11.95
CA GLY A 67 -1.45 -25.79 -11.53
C GLY A 67 -0.65 -25.00 -10.50
N PRO A 68 -1.06 -23.75 -10.22
CA PRO A 68 -0.46 -22.97 -9.15
C PRO A 68 -0.59 -23.69 -7.82
N SER A 69 0.46 -23.60 -6.99
CA SER A 69 0.41 -24.06 -5.60
C SER A 69 -0.60 -23.25 -4.79
N ASP A 70 -1.09 -23.82 -3.68
CA ASP A 70 -2.04 -23.13 -2.80
C ASP A 70 -1.52 -21.76 -2.31
N ALA A 71 -0.20 -21.65 -2.09
CA ALA A 71 0.43 -20.38 -1.71
C ALA A 71 0.38 -19.34 -2.84
N GLN A 72 0.59 -19.78 -4.09
CA GLN A 72 0.44 -18.91 -5.26
C GLN A 72 -1.02 -18.49 -5.48
N VAL A 73 -1.98 -19.40 -5.28
CA VAL A 73 -3.41 -19.07 -5.35
C VAL A 73 -3.76 -17.99 -4.33
N ARG A 74 -3.36 -18.16 -3.06
CA ARG A 74 -3.60 -17.15 -2.02
C ARG A 74 -2.91 -15.80 -2.31
N ALA A 75 -1.69 -15.83 -2.83
CA ALA A 75 -0.96 -14.63 -3.23
C ALA A 75 -1.67 -13.89 -4.37
N ASN A 76 -2.24 -14.61 -5.34
CA ASN A 76 -3.01 -14.00 -6.42
C ASN A 76 -4.29 -13.34 -5.87
N VAL A 77 -5.04 -14.05 -5.01
CA VAL A 77 -6.24 -13.49 -4.35
C VAL A 77 -5.89 -12.24 -3.55
N ALA A 78 -4.78 -12.26 -2.80
CA ALA A 78 -4.30 -11.08 -2.07
C ALA A 78 -4.00 -9.90 -3.01
N GLY A 79 -3.34 -10.18 -4.13
CA GLY A 79 -2.99 -9.16 -5.11
C GLY A 79 -4.20 -8.56 -5.81
N GLU A 80 -5.17 -9.40 -6.19
CA GLU A 80 -6.42 -8.96 -6.80
C GLU A 80 -7.25 -8.11 -5.84
N ALA A 81 -7.46 -8.59 -4.62
CA ALA A 81 -8.19 -7.85 -3.59
C ALA A 81 -7.54 -6.49 -3.27
N SER A 82 -6.21 -6.45 -3.21
CA SER A 82 -5.47 -5.20 -2.99
C SER A 82 -5.69 -4.19 -4.11
N ALA A 83 -5.62 -4.65 -5.37
CA ALA A 83 -5.88 -3.79 -6.53
C ALA A 83 -7.34 -3.32 -6.59
N ASP A 84 -8.31 -4.17 -6.21
CA ASP A 84 -9.74 -3.81 -6.19
C ASP A 84 -10.00 -2.72 -5.16
N ALA A 85 -9.50 -2.92 -3.94
CA ALA A 85 -9.65 -1.96 -2.86
C ALA A 85 -8.96 -0.63 -3.19
N ALA A 86 -7.78 -0.65 -3.81
CA ALA A 86 -7.05 0.56 -4.20
C ALA A 86 -7.82 1.41 -5.22
N ILE A 87 -8.42 0.78 -6.24
CA ILE A 87 -9.21 1.49 -7.26
C ILE A 87 -10.50 2.05 -6.67
N ALA A 88 -11.17 1.28 -5.80
CA ALA A 88 -12.36 1.76 -5.10
C ALA A 88 -12.07 3.04 -4.29
N LEU A 89 -10.97 3.05 -3.53
CA LEU A 89 -10.54 4.21 -2.74
C LEU A 89 -10.09 5.40 -3.61
N GLN A 90 -9.46 5.14 -4.76
CA GLN A 90 -9.05 6.18 -5.70
C GLN A 90 -10.27 6.88 -6.33
N ALA A 91 -11.30 6.11 -6.72
CA ALA A 91 -12.53 6.66 -7.31
C ALA A 91 -13.25 7.65 -6.38
N GLU A 92 -13.18 7.42 -5.06
CA GLU A 92 -13.74 8.31 -4.04
C GLU A 92 -12.93 9.61 -3.86
N SER A 93 -11.64 9.61 -4.21
CA SER A 93 -10.69 10.68 -3.88
C SER A 93 -10.66 11.86 -4.88
N GLY A 94 -11.46 11.84 -5.95
CA GLY A 94 -11.81 13.02 -6.75
C GLY A 94 -10.66 13.84 -7.40
N GLY A 95 -9.50 13.23 -7.68
CA GLY A 95 -8.33 13.94 -8.21
C GLY A 95 -8.40 14.21 -9.73
N SER A 96 -8.22 15.47 -10.14
CA SER A 96 -8.14 15.91 -11.53
C SER A 96 -6.76 16.45 -11.90
N VAL A 97 -5.91 15.66 -12.58
CA VAL A 97 -4.89 16.18 -13.52
C VAL A 97 -4.65 15.10 -14.60
N PRO A 98 -4.66 15.44 -15.92
CA PRO A 98 -4.26 14.52 -16.97
C PRO A 98 -2.74 14.34 -16.91
N LEU A 99 -2.35 13.14 -16.52
CA LEU A 99 -0.99 12.67 -16.36
C LEU A 99 -0.82 11.47 -17.31
N ASP A 100 0.41 11.12 -17.68
CA ASP A 100 0.76 9.96 -18.51
C ASP A 100 -0.01 8.72 -18.06
N LEU A 101 -1.11 8.45 -18.76
CA LEU A 101 -2.09 7.44 -18.39
C LEU A 101 -1.57 6.01 -18.53
N THR A 102 -0.33 5.85 -19.00
CA THR A 102 0.24 4.54 -19.29
C THR A 102 1.54 4.27 -18.52
N ALA A 103 1.95 5.17 -17.63
CA ALA A 103 3.15 5.02 -16.81
C ALA A 103 2.85 5.26 -15.32
N ALA A 104 3.51 4.48 -14.49
CA ALA A 104 3.40 4.58 -13.04
C ALA A 104 4.73 4.25 -12.36
N ALA A 105 4.86 4.71 -11.12
CA ALA A 105 5.94 4.34 -10.23
C ALA A 105 5.41 3.59 -9.01
N PHE A 106 5.98 2.42 -8.74
CA PHE A 106 5.60 1.55 -7.65
C PHE A 106 6.68 1.57 -6.56
N PHE A 107 6.32 1.97 -5.35
CA PHE A 107 7.24 2.06 -4.22
C PHE A 107 6.87 1.07 -3.15
N ASP A 108 7.80 0.19 -2.79
CA ASP A 108 7.73 -0.48 -1.50
C ASP A 108 7.78 0.55 -0.36
N VAL A 109 7.27 0.17 0.81
CA VAL A 109 7.14 1.07 1.97
C VAL A 109 8.27 0.86 2.97
N ASP A 110 8.40 -0.34 3.53
CA ASP A 110 9.28 -0.58 4.67
C ASP A 110 10.74 -0.57 4.24
N ASN A 111 11.59 0.20 4.93
CA ASN A 111 12.99 0.51 4.55
C ASN A 111 13.20 1.19 3.16
N THR A 112 12.18 1.24 2.31
CA THR A 112 12.18 1.91 1.01
C THR A 112 11.68 3.35 1.12
N MET A 113 10.39 3.55 1.42
CA MET A 113 9.77 4.88 1.65
C MET A 113 9.92 5.32 3.12
N VAL A 114 9.66 4.41 4.05
CA VAL A 114 9.68 4.60 5.50
C VAL A 114 10.92 3.94 6.09
N GLN A 115 11.55 4.57 7.07
CA GLN A 115 12.67 3.99 7.79
C GLN A 115 12.20 2.91 8.78
N GLY A 116 12.62 1.67 8.55
CA GLY A 116 12.17 0.52 9.33
C GLY A 116 10.77 0.06 8.94
N ALA A 117 10.25 -0.92 9.70
CA ALA A 117 8.93 -1.49 9.45
C ALA A 117 7.81 -0.57 9.96
N SER A 118 6.98 -0.08 9.04
CA SER A 118 5.81 0.77 9.30
C SER A 118 4.83 0.13 10.28
N ILE A 119 4.60 -1.18 10.18
CA ILE A 119 3.74 -1.92 11.11
C ILE A 119 4.24 -1.86 12.56
N ILE A 120 5.55 -1.78 12.78
CA ILE A 120 6.13 -1.65 14.12
C ILE A 120 5.91 -0.24 14.67
N HIS A 121 6.05 0.81 13.84
CA HIS A 121 5.72 2.18 14.24
C HIS A 121 4.23 2.30 14.58
N PHE A 122 3.39 1.68 13.75
CA PHE A 122 1.94 1.66 13.97
C PHE A 122 1.56 0.95 15.27
N ALA A 123 2.08 -0.27 15.50
CA ALA A 123 1.85 -1.01 16.74
C ALA A 123 2.33 -0.23 17.98
N ARG A 124 3.44 0.50 17.90
CA ARG A 124 3.91 1.37 19.00
C ARG A 124 2.94 2.53 19.26
N GLY A 125 2.42 3.15 18.21
CA GLY A 125 1.41 4.20 18.31
C GLY A 125 0.11 3.70 18.95
N LEU A 126 -0.37 2.52 18.54
CA LEU A 126 -1.55 1.87 19.12
C LEU A 126 -1.32 1.53 20.61
N ALA A 127 -0.14 1.01 20.96
CA ALA A 127 0.21 0.72 22.35
C ALA A 127 0.22 1.97 23.23
N ALA A 128 0.76 3.10 22.75
CA ALA A 128 0.77 4.36 23.47
C ALA A 128 -0.65 4.87 23.78
N ARG A 129 -1.62 4.50 22.94
CA ARG A 129 -3.05 4.85 23.06
C ARG A 129 -3.87 3.80 23.83
N LYS A 130 -3.22 2.84 24.49
CA LYS A 130 -3.87 1.73 25.23
C LYS A 130 -4.86 0.93 24.36
N TYR A 131 -4.60 0.87 23.05
CA TYR A 131 -5.42 0.11 22.12
C TYR A 131 -5.34 -1.40 22.39
N PHE A 132 -4.19 -1.85 22.90
CA PHE A 132 -3.97 -3.20 23.42
C PHE A 132 -4.23 -3.27 24.92
N THR A 133 -4.73 -4.40 25.41
CA THR A 133 -4.88 -4.62 26.85
C THR A 133 -3.51 -4.84 27.50
N SER A 134 -3.42 -4.61 28.83
CA SER A 134 -2.18 -4.82 29.59
C SER A 134 -1.67 -6.27 29.49
N SER A 135 -2.58 -7.24 29.36
CA SER A 135 -2.25 -8.66 29.12
C SER A 135 -1.62 -8.89 27.74
N ASP A 136 -2.07 -8.18 26.71
CA ASP A 136 -1.55 -8.32 25.35
C ASP A 136 -0.11 -7.81 25.26
N LEU A 137 0.16 -6.66 25.88
CA LEU A 137 1.50 -6.04 25.94
C LEU A 137 2.53 -6.94 26.65
N ALA A 138 2.14 -7.56 27.77
CA ALA A 138 3.00 -8.49 28.49
C ALA A 138 3.36 -9.72 27.63
N GLN A 139 2.40 -10.22 26.85
CA GLN A 139 2.63 -11.34 25.94
C GLN A 139 3.53 -10.96 24.76
N PHE A 140 3.38 -9.75 24.20
CA PHE A 140 4.29 -9.22 23.17
C PHE A 140 5.73 -9.10 23.67
N ALA A 141 5.92 -8.57 24.88
CA ALA A 141 7.25 -8.48 25.50
C ALA A 141 7.87 -9.87 25.66
N TRP A 142 7.08 -10.86 26.08
CA TRP A 142 7.53 -12.25 26.19
C TRP A 142 7.90 -12.86 24.84
N GLN A 143 7.11 -12.62 23.79
CA GLN A 143 7.43 -13.10 22.45
C GLN A 143 8.68 -12.44 21.87
N GLN A 144 8.90 -11.15 22.11
CA GLN A 144 10.13 -10.45 21.70
C GLN A 144 11.38 -10.95 22.45
N VAL A 145 11.24 -11.28 23.74
CA VAL A 145 12.30 -11.94 24.51
C VAL A 145 12.56 -13.33 23.95
N LYS A 146 11.52 -14.13 23.71
CA LYS A 146 11.63 -15.46 23.12
C LYS A 146 12.30 -15.42 21.74
N PHE A 147 11.97 -14.45 20.90
CA PHE A 147 12.61 -14.26 19.59
C PHE A 147 14.09 -13.95 19.74
N ARG A 148 14.46 -13.00 20.63
CA ARG A 148 15.86 -12.68 20.93
C ARG A 148 16.66 -13.88 21.46
N VAL A 149 15.99 -14.78 22.18
CA VAL A 149 16.63 -15.98 22.77
C VAL A 149 16.67 -17.15 21.80
N SER A 150 15.64 -17.33 20.95
CA SER A 150 15.47 -18.51 20.10
C SER A 150 15.99 -18.33 18.67
N GLY A 151 16.13 -17.08 18.18
CA GLY A 151 16.82 -16.74 16.94
C GLY A 151 16.30 -17.38 15.63
N LYS A 152 15.16 -18.06 15.64
CA LYS A 152 14.57 -18.72 14.47
C LYS A 152 13.09 -18.35 14.33
N GLU A 153 12.72 -17.87 13.15
CA GLU A 153 11.34 -17.79 12.68
C GLU A 153 10.99 -19.07 11.93
N ASN A 154 10.01 -19.82 12.44
CA ASN A 154 9.35 -20.86 11.65
C ASN A 154 8.12 -20.27 10.95
N SER A 155 7.66 -20.89 9.85
CA SER A 155 6.42 -20.51 9.16
C SER A 155 5.19 -20.47 10.09
N ASP A 156 5.19 -21.33 11.11
CA ASP A 156 4.12 -21.41 12.11
C ASP A 156 4.15 -20.20 13.07
N ASP A 157 5.33 -19.60 13.32
CA ASP A 157 5.46 -18.39 14.13
C ASP A 157 4.93 -17.15 13.37
N VAL A 158 5.12 -17.10 12.05
CA VAL A 158 4.57 -16.03 11.20
C VAL A 158 3.05 -16.14 11.08
N ALA A 159 2.53 -17.35 10.85
CA ALA A 159 1.08 -17.58 10.78
C ALA A 159 0.38 -17.25 12.10
N SER A 160 0.94 -17.70 13.23
CA SER A 160 0.39 -17.39 14.55
C SER A 160 0.55 -15.92 14.95
N GLY A 161 1.61 -15.24 14.50
CA GLY A 161 1.78 -13.79 14.65
C GLY A 161 0.72 -13.00 13.87
N ARG A 162 0.46 -13.40 12.62
CA ARG A 162 -0.60 -12.83 11.77
C ARG A 162 -1.98 -12.99 12.41
N GLU A 163 -2.33 -14.20 12.83
CA GLU A 163 -3.66 -14.47 13.42
C GLU A 163 -3.91 -13.63 14.68
N LYS A 164 -2.89 -13.49 15.53
CA LYS A 164 -2.96 -12.62 16.70
C LYS A 164 -3.08 -11.15 16.35
N ALA A 165 -2.33 -10.67 15.36
CA ALA A 165 -2.45 -9.28 14.91
C ALA A 165 -3.89 -8.97 14.45
N LEU A 166 -4.50 -9.90 13.71
CA LEU A 166 -5.87 -9.78 13.21
C LEU A 166 -6.93 -9.89 14.31
N SER A 167 -6.69 -10.67 15.37
CA SER A 167 -7.63 -10.76 16.49
C SER A 167 -7.77 -9.44 17.25
N PHE A 168 -6.78 -8.56 17.21
CA PHE A 168 -6.86 -7.24 17.85
C PHE A 168 -7.78 -6.25 17.15
N ILE A 169 -7.89 -6.38 15.83
CA ILE A 169 -8.77 -5.51 15.03
C ILE A 169 -10.16 -6.11 14.84
N LYS A 170 -10.34 -7.42 15.09
CA LYS A 170 -11.63 -8.10 14.96
C LYS A 170 -12.75 -7.41 15.75
N GLY A 171 -13.87 -7.15 15.08
CA GLY A 171 -15.04 -6.51 15.66
C GLY A 171 -14.93 -4.98 15.82
N ARG A 172 -13.82 -4.39 15.40
CA ARG A 172 -13.62 -2.93 15.40
C ARG A 172 -13.93 -2.33 14.05
N SER A 173 -14.23 -1.05 14.04
CA SER A 173 -14.54 -0.34 12.80
C SER A 173 -13.26 0.00 12.01
N THR A 174 -13.36 -0.04 10.68
CA THR A 174 -12.32 0.42 9.76
C THR A 174 -12.05 1.90 9.96
N ALA A 175 -13.09 2.70 10.23
CA ALA A 175 -13.00 4.13 10.51
C ALA A 175 -12.18 4.44 11.77
N GLU A 176 -12.37 3.69 12.86
CA GLU A 176 -11.57 3.83 14.09
C GLU A 176 -10.08 3.60 13.80
N LEU A 177 -9.75 2.52 13.08
CA LEU A 177 -8.36 2.21 12.77
C LEU A 177 -7.74 3.25 11.84
N ARG A 178 -8.52 3.79 10.90
CA ARG A 178 -8.10 4.88 10.01
C ARG A 178 -7.76 6.14 10.81
N LEU A 179 -8.64 6.58 11.70
CA LEU A 179 -8.40 7.76 12.55
C LEU A 179 -7.12 7.61 13.38
N LEU A 180 -6.96 6.45 14.03
CA LEU A 180 -5.73 6.16 14.78
C LEU A 180 -4.49 6.14 13.88
N GLY A 181 -4.62 5.61 12.66
CA GLY A 181 -3.56 5.62 11.66
C GLY A 181 -3.12 7.02 11.27
N GLU A 182 -4.05 7.95 11.09
CA GLU A 182 -3.75 9.35 10.75
C GLU A 182 -2.95 10.03 11.87
N GLU A 183 -3.40 9.89 13.12
CA GLU A 183 -2.67 10.45 14.27
C GLU A 183 -1.28 9.84 14.42
N ILE A 184 -1.17 8.51 14.31
CA ILE A 184 0.11 7.79 14.45
C ILE A 184 1.06 8.16 13.31
N TYR A 185 0.53 8.40 12.10
CA TYR A 185 1.34 8.88 11.01
C TYR A 185 1.98 10.24 11.35
N ASP A 186 1.15 11.20 11.76
CA ASP A 186 1.57 12.57 12.03
C ASP A 186 2.58 12.64 13.19
N GLU A 187 2.43 11.79 14.21
CA GLU A 187 3.31 11.76 15.38
C GLU A 187 4.61 10.96 15.21
N LEU A 188 4.57 9.85 14.46
CA LEU A 188 5.66 8.86 14.47
C LEU A 188 6.22 8.54 13.08
N ILE A 189 5.41 8.47 12.04
CA ILE A 189 5.82 7.96 10.72
C ILE A 189 6.36 9.09 9.83
N ALA A 190 5.81 10.30 9.91
CA ALA A 190 6.24 11.44 9.10
C ALA A 190 7.76 11.69 9.20
N ASP A 191 8.32 11.67 10.41
CA ASP A 191 9.77 11.83 10.66
C ASP A 191 10.63 10.65 10.19
N LYS A 192 10.00 9.55 9.75
CA LYS A 192 10.65 8.33 9.28
C LYS A 192 10.64 8.22 7.77
N ILE A 193 10.00 9.12 7.03
CA ILE A 193 10.09 9.13 5.58
C ILE A 193 11.55 9.36 5.15
N TRP A 194 12.01 8.62 4.15
CA TRP A 194 13.30 8.87 3.52
C TRP A 194 13.17 10.07 2.58
N PRO A 195 13.85 11.22 2.84
CA PRO A 195 13.73 12.38 1.97
C PRO A 195 14.16 12.09 0.53
N GLY A 196 15.15 11.21 0.36
CA GLY A 196 15.61 10.76 -0.95
C GLY A 196 14.56 9.95 -1.72
N THR A 197 13.81 9.08 -1.04
CA THR A 197 12.73 8.31 -1.68
C THR A 197 11.51 9.18 -1.97
N ALA A 198 11.15 10.09 -1.06
CA ALA A 198 10.09 11.07 -1.29
C ALA A 198 10.39 11.96 -2.51
N ALA A 199 11.66 12.37 -2.69
CA ALA A 199 12.06 13.14 -3.89
C ALA A 199 11.94 12.32 -5.19
N LEU A 200 12.16 11.01 -5.16
CA LEU A 200 11.91 10.13 -6.32
C LEU A 200 10.42 10.04 -6.64
N ALA A 201 9.58 9.91 -5.62
CA ALA A 201 8.12 9.93 -5.81
C ALA A 201 7.66 11.27 -6.40
N GLN A 202 8.15 12.39 -5.88
CA GLN A 202 7.83 13.72 -6.41
C GLN A 202 8.27 13.88 -7.87
N MET A 203 9.45 13.38 -8.25
CA MET A 203 9.89 13.40 -9.64
C MET A 203 8.90 12.70 -10.58
N HIS A 204 8.32 11.57 -10.16
CA HIS A 204 7.29 10.88 -10.94
C HIS A 204 5.98 11.66 -11.01
N LEU A 205 5.54 12.27 -9.90
CA LEU A 205 4.37 13.15 -9.91
C LEU A 205 4.57 14.36 -10.82
N ASP A 206 5.74 15.00 -10.78
CA ASP A 206 6.10 16.14 -11.63
C ASP A 206 6.19 15.76 -13.11
N ALA A 207 6.61 14.53 -13.41
CA ALA A 207 6.57 13.94 -14.76
C ALA A 207 5.15 13.53 -15.19
N GLY A 208 4.18 13.69 -14.30
CA GLY A 208 2.83 13.30 -14.52
C GLY A 208 2.64 11.81 -14.63
N GLN A 209 3.18 11.04 -13.70
CA GLN A 209 2.94 9.60 -13.62
C GLN A 209 2.13 9.29 -12.38
N GLN A 210 1.39 8.17 -12.43
CA GLN A 210 0.76 7.67 -11.21
C GLN A 210 1.85 7.19 -10.24
N VAL A 211 1.67 7.42 -8.94
CA VAL A 211 2.60 6.95 -7.91
C VAL A 211 1.85 6.14 -6.88
N TRP A 212 2.23 4.87 -6.76
CA TRP A 212 1.56 3.89 -5.92
C TRP A 212 2.51 3.30 -4.88
N LEU A 213 2.05 3.17 -3.64
CA LEU A 213 2.72 2.34 -2.64
C LEU A 213 2.35 0.86 -2.84
N VAL A 214 3.28 -0.07 -2.59
CA VAL A 214 3.06 -1.52 -2.71
C VAL A 214 3.69 -2.25 -1.53
N THR A 215 2.88 -2.68 -0.56
CA THR A 215 3.39 -3.09 0.77
C THR A 215 2.65 -4.27 1.38
N ALA A 216 3.36 -5.00 2.24
CA ALA A 216 2.77 -6.03 3.11
C ALA A 216 2.00 -5.42 4.31
N THR A 217 2.18 -4.14 4.59
CA THR A 217 1.44 -3.39 5.62
C THR A 217 -0.06 -3.34 5.30
N PRO A 218 -0.95 -3.28 6.31
CA PRO A 218 -2.39 -3.11 6.10
C PRO A 218 -2.70 -1.94 5.16
N LEU A 219 -3.66 -2.15 4.27
CA LEU A 219 -4.05 -1.18 3.24
C LEU A 219 -4.43 0.17 3.87
N GLU A 220 -5.11 0.19 5.01
CA GLU A 220 -5.55 1.42 5.68
C GLU A 220 -4.37 2.32 6.02
N LEU A 221 -3.31 1.74 6.59
CA LEU A 221 -2.10 2.51 6.92
C LEU A 221 -1.33 2.92 5.68
N ALA A 222 -1.25 2.03 4.68
CA ALA A 222 -0.58 2.34 3.42
C ALA A 222 -1.27 3.50 2.70
N GLN A 223 -2.61 3.54 2.71
CA GLN A 223 -3.39 4.60 2.09
C GLN A 223 -3.20 5.94 2.81
N ILE A 224 -3.16 5.95 4.15
CA ILE A 224 -2.85 7.15 4.92
C ILE A 224 -1.48 7.72 4.54
N ILE A 225 -0.45 6.86 4.40
CA ILE A 225 0.88 7.29 3.95
C ILE A 225 0.81 7.88 2.54
N ALA A 226 0.07 7.23 1.62
CA ALA A 226 -0.08 7.72 0.25
C ALA A 226 -0.77 9.09 0.20
N GLU A 227 -1.88 9.26 0.92
CA GLU A 227 -2.62 10.53 1.00
C GLU A 227 -1.77 11.65 1.58
N ARG A 228 -1.08 11.40 2.70
CA ARG A 228 -0.22 12.40 3.37
C ARG A 228 1.00 12.80 2.53
N LEU A 229 1.44 11.93 1.61
CA LEU A 229 2.52 12.22 0.66
C LEU A 229 2.01 12.75 -0.69
N GLY A 230 0.69 12.88 -0.89
CA GLY A 230 0.11 13.34 -2.16
C GLY A 230 0.29 12.35 -3.32
N LEU A 231 0.39 11.05 -3.03
CA LEU A 231 0.53 9.99 -4.03
C LEU A 231 -0.85 9.60 -4.62
N THR A 232 -0.84 8.77 -5.66
CA THR A 232 -2.08 8.28 -6.30
C THR A 232 -2.86 7.33 -5.39
N GLY A 233 -2.16 6.44 -4.67
CA GLY A 233 -2.80 5.51 -3.75
C GLY A 233 -1.84 4.41 -3.27
N ALA A 234 -2.41 3.36 -2.68
CA ALA A 234 -1.64 2.24 -2.15
C ALA A 234 -2.26 0.87 -2.47
N LEU A 235 -1.38 -0.09 -2.68
CA LEU A 235 -1.65 -1.53 -2.69
C LEU A 235 -1.09 -2.09 -1.37
N GLY A 236 -1.97 -2.56 -0.50
CA GLY A 236 -1.63 -3.11 0.82
C GLY A 236 -2.29 -4.46 1.10
N THR A 237 -1.96 -5.04 2.24
CA THR A 237 -2.63 -6.25 2.75
C THR A 237 -4.07 -5.92 3.13
N VAL A 238 -5.03 -6.66 2.59
CA VAL A 238 -6.47 -6.40 2.81
C VAL A 238 -6.99 -7.25 3.96
N ALA A 239 -7.36 -6.59 5.06
CA ALA A 239 -8.15 -7.20 6.11
C ALA A 239 -9.63 -7.23 5.70
N GLU A 240 -10.27 -8.39 5.85
CA GLU A 240 -11.68 -8.55 5.50
C GLU A 240 -12.54 -7.76 6.50
N SER A 241 -13.49 -7.00 5.95
CA SER A 241 -14.49 -6.25 6.72
C SER A 241 -15.87 -6.41 6.11
N ASN A 242 -16.90 -6.41 6.97
CA ASN A 242 -18.30 -6.40 6.59
C ASN A 242 -18.93 -5.14 7.19
N ASP A 243 -19.58 -4.32 6.37
CA ASP A 243 -20.23 -3.07 6.79
C ASP A 243 -19.30 -2.15 7.62
N GLY A 244 -18.03 -2.08 7.20
CA GLY A 244 -17.02 -1.28 7.88
C GLY A 244 -16.51 -1.85 9.20
N ILE A 245 -16.79 -3.12 9.52
CA ILE A 245 -16.31 -3.81 10.73
C ILE A 245 -15.38 -4.96 10.34
N PHE A 246 -14.18 -5.01 10.91
CA PHE A 246 -13.21 -6.08 10.63
C PHE A 246 -13.67 -7.44 11.14
N THR A 247 -13.54 -8.47 10.30
CA THR A 247 -13.89 -9.85 10.66
C THR A 247 -12.77 -10.58 11.42
N GLY A 248 -11.55 -10.02 11.38
CA GLY A 248 -10.33 -10.64 11.89
C GLY A 248 -9.69 -11.65 10.92
N ARG A 249 -10.06 -11.61 9.64
CA ARG A 249 -9.44 -12.42 8.57
C ARG A 249 -8.79 -11.52 7.52
N LEU A 250 -7.97 -12.10 6.64
CA LEU A 250 -7.52 -11.41 5.43
C LEU A 250 -8.31 -11.92 4.22
N VAL A 251 -8.43 -11.07 3.21
CA VAL A 251 -8.78 -11.50 1.86
C VAL A 251 -7.51 -12.07 1.21
N GLY A 252 -7.43 -13.40 1.10
CA GLY A 252 -6.23 -14.09 0.63
C GLY A 252 -5.12 -14.21 1.70
N ASP A 253 -4.00 -13.53 1.47
CA ASP A 253 -2.78 -13.58 2.31
C ASP A 253 -2.18 -12.18 2.47
N ILE A 254 -1.07 -12.07 3.20
CA ILE A 254 -0.26 -10.86 3.26
C ILE A 254 0.23 -10.52 1.85
N LEU A 255 0.16 -9.24 1.47
CA LEU A 255 0.62 -8.76 0.17
C LEU A 255 2.16 -8.73 0.10
N HIS A 256 2.74 -9.89 -0.15
CA HIS A 256 4.19 -10.10 -0.15
C HIS A 256 4.66 -10.89 -1.38
N GLY A 257 5.88 -10.61 -1.84
CA GLY A 257 6.53 -11.30 -2.96
C GLY A 257 5.66 -11.39 -4.21
N LEU A 258 5.23 -12.61 -4.58
CA LEU A 258 4.36 -12.83 -5.75
C LEU A 258 3.03 -12.08 -5.65
N GLY A 259 2.49 -11.86 -4.45
CA GLY A 259 1.26 -11.10 -4.26
C GLY A 259 1.40 -9.65 -4.69
N LYS A 260 2.52 -9.00 -4.35
CA LYS A 260 2.82 -7.63 -4.82
C LYS A 260 2.94 -7.56 -6.33
N ALA A 261 3.65 -8.51 -6.94
CA ALA A 261 3.78 -8.60 -8.39
C ALA A 261 2.41 -8.82 -9.07
N HIS A 262 1.53 -9.62 -8.46
CA HIS A 262 0.17 -9.82 -8.95
C HIS A 262 -0.66 -8.53 -8.83
N ALA A 263 -0.64 -7.86 -7.68
CA ALA A 263 -1.35 -6.58 -7.48
C ALA A 263 -0.94 -5.52 -8.50
N VAL A 264 0.36 -5.34 -8.73
CA VAL A 264 0.87 -4.39 -9.74
C VAL A 264 0.39 -4.73 -11.14
N ARG A 265 0.35 -6.03 -11.49
CA ARG A 265 -0.16 -6.48 -12.80
C ARG A 265 -1.66 -6.22 -12.92
N THR A 266 -2.43 -6.54 -11.89
CA THR A 266 -3.89 -6.36 -11.88
C THR A 266 -4.25 -4.88 -11.97
N LEU A 267 -3.58 -4.03 -11.19
CA LEU A 267 -3.70 -2.58 -11.27
C LEU A 267 -3.34 -2.07 -12.67
N ALA A 268 -2.24 -2.54 -13.25
CA ALA A 268 -1.83 -2.14 -14.60
C ALA A 268 -2.86 -2.50 -15.68
N VAL A 269 -3.53 -3.64 -15.55
CA VAL A 269 -4.62 -4.03 -16.48
C VAL A 269 -5.81 -3.08 -16.34
N ARG A 270 -6.19 -2.71 -15.12
CA ARG A 270 -7.38 -1.87 -14.85
C ARG A 270 -7.17 -0.40 -15.20
N GLU A 271 -5.97 0.10 -14.94
CA GLU A 271 -5.58 1.49 -15.20
C GLU A 271 -5.01 1.71 -16.61
N GLY A 272 -4.81 0.64 -17.41
CA GLY A 272 -4.24 0.76 -18.76
C GLY A 272 -2.73 1.05 -18.78
N LEU A 273 -2.00 0.66 -17.73
CA LEU A 273 -0.57 0.94 -17.59
C LEU A 273 0.28 0.03 -18.48
N ASN A 274 1.24 0.62 -19.20
CA ASN A 274 2.30 -0.11 -19.86
C ASN A 274 3.46 -0.32 -18.88
N LEU A 275 3.55 -1.52 -18.31
CA LEU A 275 4.60 -1.85 -17.33
C LEU A 275 6.03 -1.59 -17.83
N LYS A 276 6.30 -1.64 -19.14
CA LYS A 276 7.62 -1.28 -19.69
C LYS A 276 7.97 0.20 -19.57
N ARG A 277 6.98 1.06 -19.34
CA ARG A 277 7.14 2.49 -19.06
C ARG A 277 7.11 2.79 -17.56
N CYS A 278 6.81 1.79 -16.73
CA CYS A 278 6.74 1.93 -15.28
C CYS A 278 8.10 1.74 -14.62
N THR A 279 8.22 2.26 -13.40
CA THR A 279 9.37 2.09 -12.52
C THR A 279 8.95 1.42 -11.23
N ALA A 280 9.81 0.60 -10.63
CA ALA A 280 9.58 0.02 -9.31
C ALA A 280 10.81 0.19 -8.41
N TYR A 281 10.53 0.46 -7.13
CA TYR A 281 11.51 0.74 -6.09
C TYR A 281 11.30 -0.20 -4.90
N SER A 282 12.36 -0.88 -4.44
CA SER A 282 12.32 -1.71 -3.22
C SER A 282 13.71 -1.92 -2.62
N ASP A 283 13.74 -2.25 -1.32
CA ASP A 283 14.93 -2.64 -0.57
C ASP A 283 15.12 -4.15 -0.47
N SER A 284 14.08 -4.95 -0.72
CA SER A 284 14.06 -6.37 -0.38
C SER A 284 14.19 -7.30 -1.58
N HIS A 285 14.96 -8.37 -1.43
CA HIS A 285 15.03 -9.46 -2.41
C HIS A 285 13.65 -10.10 -2.67
N ASN A 286 12.74 -10.06 -1.69
CA ASN A 286 11.39 -10.60 -1.85
C ASN A 286 10.59 -9.91 -2.95
N ASP A 287 10.94 -8.66 -3.27
CA ASP A 287 10.24 -7.86 -4.27
C ASP A 287 10.83 -8.01 -5.69
N VAL A 288 11.83 -8.89 -5.87
CA VAL A 288 12.39 -9.21 -7.19
C VAL A 288 11.32 -9.57 -8.23
N PRO A 289 10.25 -10.33 -7.91
CA PRO A 289 9.16 -10.56 -8.85
C PRO A 289 8.52 -9.26 -9.34
N MET A 290 8.20 -8.31 -8.45
CA MET A 290 7.63 -7.00 -8.81
C MET A 290 8.62 -6.15 -9.60
N LEU A 291 9.87 -6.05 -9.14
CA LEU A 291 10.95 -5.32 -9.82
C LEU A 291 11.20 -5.86 -11.24
N SER A 292 11.01 -7.16 -11.46
CA SER A 292 11.20 -7.80 -12.77
C SER A 292 10.04 -7.58 -13.75
N LEU A 293 8.89 -7.05 -13.31
CA LEU A 293 7.74 -6.80 -14.18
C LEU A 293 7.84 -5.50 -14.97
N VAL A 294 8.54 -4.52 -14.42
CA VAL A 294 8.56 -3.14 -14.92
C VAL A 294 9.75 -2.88 -15.86
N GLY A 295 9.68 -1.78 -16.61
CA GLY A 295 10.76 -1.36 -17.49
C GLY A 295 12.01 -0.89 -16.75
N THR A 296 11.83 -0.24 -15.60
CA THR A 296 12.92 0.30 -14.80
C THR A 296 12.83 -0.21 -13.36
N ALA A 297 13.86 -0.94 -12.91
CA ALA A 297 13.96 -1.42 -11.54
C ALA A 297 15.06 -0.66 -10.79
N VAL A 298 14.75 -0.17 -9.59
CA VAL A 298 15.69 0.56 -8.74
C VAL A 298 15.72 -0.06 -7.35
N ALA A 299 16.91 -0.50 -6.93
CA ALA A 299 17.15 -1.03 -5.59
C ALA A 299 17.44 0.12 -4.62
N VAL A 300 16.52 0.41 -3.71
CA VAL A 300 16.61 1.49 -2.73
C VAL A 300 17.00 0.91 -1.38
N ASN A 301 18.08 1.39 -0.76
CA ASN A 301 18.58 0.87 0.52
C ASN A 301 18.70 -0.67 0.57
N PRO A 302 19.15 -1.37 -0.50
CA PRO A 302 18.91 -2.80 -0.61
C PRO A 302 19.56 -3.62 0.50
N ASP A 303 18.91 -4.74 0.83
CA ASP A 303 19.51 -5.88 1.52
C ASP A 303 20.68 -6.48 0.72
N ALA A 304 21.37 -7.46 1.29
CA ALA A 304 22.56 -8.03 0.67
C ALA A 304 22.23 -8.75 -0.64
N ASP A 305 21.16 -9.54 -0.66
CA ASP A 305 20.78 -10.40 -1.78
C ASP A 305 20.22 -9.58 -2.95
N LEU A 306 19.38 -8.58 -2.68
CA LEU A 306 18.91 -7.62 -3.69
C LEU A 306 20.06 -6.78 -4.23
N ARG A 307 21.02 -6.37 -3.39
CA ARG A 307 22.20 -5.61 -3.85
C ARG A 307 23.03 -6.42 -4.83
N GLU A 308 23.29 -7.68 -4.54
CA GLU A 308 24.03 -8.57 -5.45
C GLU A 308 23.28 -8.75 -6.77
N LEU A 309 21.98 -9.07 -6.69
CA LEU A 309 21.14 -9.25 -7.87
C LEU A 309 21.05 -7.97 -8.72
N ALA A 310 20.91 -6.79 -8.08
CA ALA A 310 20.86 -5.51 -8.77
C ALA A 310 22.17 -5.24 -9.53
N LYS A 311 23.34 -5.52 -8.93
CA LYS A 311 24.63 -5.44 -9.63
C LYS A 311 24.69 -6.37 -10.84
N ASN A 312 24.26 -7.62 -10.67
CA ASN A 312 24.28 -8.62 -11.74
C ASN A 312 23.33 -8.28 -12.89
N ARG A 313 22.20 -7.62 -12.61
CA ARG A 313 21.20 -7.19 -13.61
C ARG A 313 21.41 -5.78 -14.14
N GLY A 314 22.39 -5.04 -13.63
CA GLY A 314 22.61 -3.64 -13.97
C GLY A 314 21.48 -2.70 -13.49
N TRP A 315 20.74 -3.09 -12.45
CA TRP A 315 19.72 -2.23 -11.84
C TRP A 315 20.38 -1.11 -11.04
N GLU A 316 19.74 0.07 -11.08
CA GLU A 316 20.23 1.22 -10.34
C GLU A 316 20.14 0.97 -8.83
N ILE A 317 21.17 1.39 -8.08
CA ILE A 317 21.20 1.26 -6.62
C ILE A 317 21.27 2.66 -5.99
N ARG A 318 20.29 2.97 -5.14
CA ARG A 318 20.23 4.21 -4.35
C ARG A 318 20.31 3.86 -2.87
N ASP A 319 21.41 4.21 -2.19
CA ASP A 319 21.55 3.96 -0.74
C ASP A 319 21.55 5.26 0.06
N PHE A 320 20.40 5.60 0.65
CA PHE A 320 20.18 6.80 1.45
C PHE A 320 20.67 6.65 2.90
N ARG A 321 21.14 5.46 3.29
CA ARG A 321 21.69 5.21 4.64
C ARG A 321 23.12 5.74 4.79
N THR A 322 23.86 5.88 3.69
CA THR A 322 25.28 6.24 3.68
C THR A 322 25.56 7.63 4.23
N GLY A 323 24.78 8.65 3.85
CA GLY A 323 24.92 10.01 4.39
C GLY A 323 24.76 10.07 5.91
N ARG A 324 23.86 9.26 6.47
CA ARG A 324 23.63 9.17 7.91
C ARG A 324 24.76 8.44 8.65
N LYS A 325 25.37 7.41 8.04
CA LYS A 325 26.57 6.73 8.58
C LYS A 325 27.78 7.67 8.59
N ALA A 326 27.97 8.42 7.50
CA ALA A 326 29.04 9.41 7.39
C ALA A 326 28.91 10.51 8.45
N ALA A 327 27.70 11.03 8.70
CA ALA A 327 27.47 12.03 9.74
C ALA A 327 27.69 11.46 11.16
N LYS A 328 27.17 10.26 11.46
CA LYS A 328 27.32 9.62 12.79
C LYS A 328 28.76 9.33 13.17
N ILE A 329 29.61 8.99 12.19
CA ILE A 329 31.02 8.67 12.44
C ILE A 329 31.89 9.92 12.30
N GLY A 330 31.67 10.74 11.27
CA GLY A 330 32.52 11.89 10.95
C GLY A 330 32.41 13.06 11.93
N VAL A 331 31.21 13.37 12.44
CA VAL A 331 31.01 14.52 13.33
C VAL A 331 31.71 14.35 14.69
N PRO A 332 31.57 13.20 15.40
CA PRO A 332 32.29 12.98 16.65
C PRO A 332 33.81 12.94 16.47
N THR A 333 34.30 12.33 15.39
CA THR A 333 35.74 12.25 15.10
C THR A 333 36.33 13.63 14.78
N ALA A 334 35.63 14.46 14.00
CA ALA A 334 36.06 15.82 13.70
C ALA A 334 36.08 16.71 14.95
N LEU A 335 35.07 16.60 15.82
CA LEU A 335 35.03 17.32 17.10
C LEU A 335 36.16 16.89 18.05
N ALA A 336 36.44 15.57 18.15
CA ALA A 336 37.52 15.05 18.98
C ALA A 336 38.90 15.54 18.50
N LEU A 337 39.15 15.50 17.18
CA LEU A 337 40.39 16.03 16.59
C LEU A 337 40.51 17.54 16.76
N GLY A 338 39.41 18.28 16.58
CA GLY A 338 39.36 19.72 16.81
C GLY A 338 39.66 20.11 18.26
N ALA A 339 39.14 19.36 19.23
CA ALA A 339 39.40 19.59 20.66
C ALA A 339 40.88 19.31 21.03
N VAL A 340 41.47 18.25 20.49
CA VAL A 340 42.91 17.94 20.69
C VAL A 340 43.79 19.02 20.05
N GLY A 341 43.51 19.41 18.81
CA GLY A 341 44.24 20.46 18.10
C GLY A 341 44.13 21.83 18.79
N GLY A 342 42.92 22.22 19.21
CA GLY A 342 42.68 23.45 19.96
C GLY A 342 43.34 23.46 21.34
N GLY A 343 43.34 22.32 22.05
CA GLY A 343 44.04 22.15 23.33
C GLY A 343 45.56 22.31 23.21
N LEU A 344 46.18 21.72 22.18
CA LEU A 344 47.61 21.88 21.91
C LEU A 344 47.97 23.33 21.57
N ALA A 345 47.17 24.00 20.73
CA ALA A 345 47.39 25.41 20.37
C ALA A 345 47.31 26.33 21.61
N ALA A 346 46.37 26.09 22.52
CA ALA A 346 46.23 26.85 23.76
C ALA A 346 47.42 26.64 24.72
N VAL A 347 47.94 25.41 24.82
CA VAL A 347 49.13 25.09 25.65
C VAL A 347 50.39 25.74 25.09
N ILE A 348 50.56 25.74 23.76
CA ILE A 348 51.71 26.40 23.11
C ILE A 348 51.61 27.93 23.23
N GLY A 349 50.41 28.49 23.12
CA GLY A 349 50.17 29.93 23.31
C GLY A 349 50.49 30.41 24.73
N ARG A 350 50.16 29.63 25.77
CA ARG A 350 50.46 29.97 27.17
C ARG A 350 51.94 29.84 27.56
N ARG A 351 52.76 29.11 26.79
CA ARG A 351 54.21 28.99 27.04
C ARG A 351 55.04 30.11 26.40
N ARG A 352 54.41 30.99 25.61
CA ARG A 352 55.04 32.12 24.91
C ARG A 352 54.66 33.49 25.47
N ALA A 353 53.79 33.55 26.47
CA ALA A 353 53.43 34.75 27.22
C ALA A 353 54.17 34.76 28.56
#